data_AF-A0A9W9DDA1-F1
#
_entry.id   AF-A0A9W9DDA1-F1
#
_cell.length_a   1.000
_cell.length_b   1.000
_cell.length_c   1.000
_cell.angle_alpha   90.00
_cell.angle_beta   90.00
_cell.angle_gamma   90.00
#
_symmetry.space_group_name_H-M   'P 1'
#
loop_
_entity.id
_entity.type
_entity.pdbx_description
1 polymer ?
#
loop_
_entity_poly.entity_id
_entity_poly.type
_entity_poly.pdbx_seq_one_letter_code
_entity_poly.pdbx_strand_id
1 'polypeptide(L)'
;MKAFIRDLLGYDPNDKELTGGILGVAKGYYGCVEAQGRGTLHCHMMVWLEGSLNPNEIREKAISDPDSPFCRRLIAFLDDTISNSVPAASSNCPRIPSTDLHPSSVRGTTMLGYNGYDCDSKDILQQDLHNLVHSCQVHKHTATCFKYCKDSSKPKECRFGLDDSNVVLESCFDPDTGELNLRCLDGLVNNFNETILRAIRCNMDIKFIGSGASAKAVLYYITNYITKSQLKAHVAYAALERAVRRLDEQCPDDSELTVRAKKLLQKCAYSMISQQELSAQQVNTYLLDLEDHYTSHKYKNLYWVQIERLLDTELPSPECQPARKAFESVQTTFTGDDSTSANDASNNDIVSEVCNDPETIDALEDEHDVEDDEEVGIAVGSDGSLVAKASQVDDYRYCPMSVEDLCLWEQ
;
A
#
# COMPACT_ATOMS: atom_id res chain seq x y z
N MET A 1 13.79 -9.75 4.35
CA MET A 1 12.63 -10.31 3.63
C MET A 1 12.88 -11.68 3.01
N LYS A 2 13.97 -11.94 2.28
CA LYS A 2 14.24 -13.28 1.69
C LYS A 2 14.12 -14.44 2.71
N ALA A 3 14.68 -14.28 3.91
CA ALA A 3 14.54 -15.26 4.99
C ALA A 3 13.08 -15.40 5.50
N PHE A 4 12.33 -14.30 5.60
CA PHE A 4 10.91 -14.34 5.95
C PHE A 4 10.11 -15.16 4.92
N ILE A 5 10.33 -14.91 3.62
CA ILE A 5 9.63 -15.60 2.53
C ILE A 5 9.96 -17.11 2.55
N ARG A 6 11.24 -17.45 2.65
CA ARG A 6 11.67 -18.85 2.65
C ARG A 6 11.26 -19.59 3.93
N ASP A 7 11.55 -19.02 5.10
CA ASP A 7 11.50 -19.73 6.38
C ASP A 7 10.13 -19.61 7.08
N LEU A 8 9.43 -18.48 6.92
CA LEU A 8 8.12 -18.28 7.55
C LEU A 8 6.99 -18.57 6.56
N LEU A 9 6.99 -17.96 5.38
CA LEU A 9 5.95 -18.29 4.39
C LEU A 9 6.13 -19.69 3.79
N GLY A 10 7.30 -20.31 3.96
CA GLY A 10 7.58 -21.64 3.42
C GLY A 10 7.55 -21.65 1.89
N TYR A 11 7.87 -20.52 1.25
CA TYR A 11 7.81 -20.40 -0.20
C TYR A 11 9.18 -20.66 -0.82
N ASP A 12 9.28 -21.76 -1.55
CA ASP A 12 10.39 -22.04 -2.47
C ASP A 12 9.81 -22.39 -3.85
N PRO A 13 10.14 -21.60 -4.90
CA PRO A 13 9.64 -21.87 -6.25
C PRO A 13 10.12 -23.22 -6.84
N ASN A 14 11.16 -23.83 -6.27
CA ASN A 14 11.68 -25.13 -6.70
C ASN A 14 11.12 -26.31 -5.88
N ASP A 15 10.48 -26.03 -4.74
CA ASP A 15 9.93 -27.06 -3.89
C ASP A 15 8.59 -27.54 -4.44
N LYS A 16 8.49 -28.86 -4.62
CA LYS A 16 7.29 -29.53 -5.11
C LYS A 16 6.42 -30.09 -3.99
N GLU A 17 6.96 -30.19 -2.78
CA GLU A 17 6.28 -30.86 -1.66
C GLU A 17 5.29 -29.93 -0.92
N LEU A 18 5.30 -28.62 -1.22
CA LEU A 18 4.35 -27.63 -0.70
C LEU A 18 4.07 -27.81 0.81
N THR A 19 5.13 -27.97 1.61
CA THR A 19 5.01 -28.28 3.05
C THR A 19 4.29 -27.19 3.85
N GLY A 20 4.16 -26.00 3.26
CA GLY A 20 3.45 -24.85 3.81
C GLY A 20 4.27 -24.08 4.85
N GLY A 21 3.91 -22.81 5.02
CA GLY A 21 4.47 -21.93 6.03
C GLY A 21 3.50 -21.66 7.18
N ILE A 22 3.82 -20.66 7.99
CA ILE A 22 3.05 -20.25 9.16
C ILE A 22 1.63 -19.74 8.83
N LEU A 23 1.37 -19.36 7.57
CA LEU A 23 0.06 -18.92 7.08
C LEU A 23 -0.63 -20.04 6.27
N GLY A 24 -0.05 -21.24 6.20
CA GLY A 24 -0.46 -22.30 5.27
C GLY A 24 0.39 -22.33 4.00
N VAL A 25 -0.09 -23.02 2.98
CA VAL A 25 0.66 -23.23 1.73
C VAL A 25 0.59 -21.98 0.86
N ALA A 26 1.67 -21.18 0.82
CA ALA A 26 1.74 -20.01 -0.05
C ALA A 26 1.90 -20.43 -1.53
N LYS A 27 1.03 -19.92 -2.41
CA LYS A 27 1.12 -20.08 -3.87
C LYS A 27 1.72 -18.88 -4.58
N GLY A 28 1.59 -17.72 -3.97
CA GLY A 28 2.15 -16.49 -4.50
C GLY A 28 2.31 -15.44 -3.42
N TYR A 29 3.17 -14.49 -3.69
CA TYR A 29 3.30 -13.25 -2.93
C TYR A 29 3.79 -12.13 -3.83
N TYR A 30 3.50 -10.92 -3.39
CA TYR A 30 4.10 -9.69 -3.88
C TYR A 30 4.33 -8.79 -2.65
N GLY A 31 5.52 -8.21 -2.52
CA GLY A 31 5.76 -7.19 -1.52
C GLY A 31 6.63 -6.05 -2.03
N CYS A 32 6.36 -4.83 -1.56
CA CYS A 32 7.16 -3.65 -1.84
C CYS A 32 7.69 -3.06 -0.53
N VAL A 33 8.91 -2.55 -0.58
CA VAL A 33 9.61 -1.92 0.53
C VAL A 33 9.67 -0.42 0.30
N GLU A 34 9.06 0.35 1.19
CA GLU A 34 9.19 1.80 1.20
C GLU A 34 10.02 2.26 2.40
N ALA A 35 10.70 3.38 2.25
CA ALA A 35 11.24 4.12 3.37
C ALA A 35 10.20 5.14 3.84
N GLN A 36 9.78 5.05 5.10
CA GLN A 36 8.94 6.07 5.67
C GLN A 36 9.73 7.36 5.91
N GLY A 37 9.04 8.50 6.05
CA GLY A 37 9.67 9.81 6.28
C GLY A 37 10.53 9.93 7.55
N ARG A 38 10.59 8.88 8.39
CA ARG A 38 11.49 8.75 9.54
C ARG A 38 12.70 7.83 9.29
N GLY A 39 12.87 7.35 8.05
CA GLY A 39 13.97 6.49 7.62
C GLY A 39 13.82 4.99 7.92
N THR A 40 12.71 4.57 8.54
CA THR A 40 12.43 3.15 8.79
C THR A 40 11.84 2.49 7.56
N LEU A 41 12.41 1.35 7.16
CA LEU A 41 11.89 0.53 6.06
C LEU A 41 10.61 -0.19 6.49
N HIS A 42 9.60 -0.14 5.63
CA HIS A 42 8.34 -0.85 5.80
C HIS A 42 8.07 -1.71 4.57
N CYS A 43 7.59 -2.92 4.79
CA CYS A 43 7.19 -3.82 3.72
C CYS A 43 5.67 -3.94 3.71
N HIS A 44 5.04 -3.61 2.59
CA HIS A 44 3.64 -3.95 2.31
C HIS A 44 3.65 -5.23 1.48
N MET A 45 2.92 -6.26 1.90
CA MET A 45 2.97 -7.58 1.25
C MET A 45 1.60 -8.22 1.15
N MET A 46 1.28 -8.77 -0.03
CA MET A 46 0.17 -9.69 -0.27
C MET A 46 0.70 -11.11 -0.35
N VAL A 47 -0.04 -12.05 0.24
CA VAL A 47 0.27 -13.48 0.20
C VAL A 47 -1.01 -14.22 -0.23
N TRP A 48 -0.89 -15.06 -1.24
CA TRP A 48 -1.97 -15.92 -1.74
C TRP A 48 -1.73 -17.34 -1.25
N LEU A 49 -2.73 -17.91 -0.59
CA LEU A 49 -2.67 -19.25 0.00
C LEU A 49 -3.42 -20.26 -0.89
N GLU A 50 -2.91 -21.49 -0.95
CA GLU A 50 -3.56 -22.60 -1.65
C GLU A 50 -4.96 -22.85 -1.09
N GLY A 51 -5.91 -23.08 -1.98
CA GLY A 51 -7.31 -23.34 -1.61
C GLY A 51 -8.09 -22.11 -1.13
N SER A 52 -7.51 -20.90 -1.23
CA SER A 52 -8.27 -19.66 -1.04
C SER A 52 -9.31 -19.53 -2.13
N LEU A 53 -10.59 -19.49 -1.73
CA LEU A 53 -11.69 -19.25 -2.64
C LEU A 53 -11.73 -17.78 -3.06
N ASN A 54 -12.39 -17.50 -4.18
CA ASN A 54 -12.72 -16.14 -4.55
C ASN A 54 -13.56 -15.50 -3.43
N PRO A 55 -13.32 -14.23 -3.05
CA PRO A 55 -14.14 -13.53 -2.06
C PRO A 55 -15.65 -13.63 -2.27
N ASN A 56 -16.12 -13.64 -3.52
CA ASN A 56 -17.54 -13.81 -3.85
C ASN A 56 -18.03 -15.23 -3.52
N GLU A 57 -17.22 -16.25 -3.76
CA GLU A 57 -17.56 -17.63 -3.40
C GLU A 57 -17.59 -17.84 -1.87
N ILE A 58 -16.69 -17.17 -1.14
CA ILE A 58 -16.70 -17.16 0.33
C ILE A 58 -18.02 -16.55 0.82
N ARG A 59 -18.39 -15.39 0.27
CA ARG A 59 -19.63 -14.68 0.60
C ARG A 59 -20.86 -15.51 0.27
N GLU A 60 -20.93 -16.13 -0.90
CA GLU A 60 -22.06 -16.99 -1.30
C GLU A 60 -22.22 -18.18 -0.36
N LYS A 61 -21.10 -18.82 0.02
CA LYS A 61 -21.11 -19.91 1.01
C LYS A 61 -21.57 -19.43 2.38
N ALA A 62 -21.11 -18.25 2.81
CA ALA A 62 -21.50 -17.65 4.08
C ALA A 62 -22.99 -17.31 4.12
N ILE A 63 -23.56 -16.71 3.06
CA ILE A 63 -25.01 -16.41 2.98
C ILE A 63 -25.84 -17.70 2.93
N SER A 64 -25.37 -18.72 2.19
CA SER A 64 -26.11 -19.97 2.05
C SER A 64 -26.18 -20.77 3.35
N ASP A 65 -25.09 -20.83 4.10
CA ASP A 65 -24.99 -21.54 5.39
C ASP A 65 -23.81 -20.96 6.21
N PRO A 66 -24.07 -19.94 7.05
CA PRO A 66 -23.05 -19.29 7.87
C PRO A 66 -22.35 -20.27 8.83
N ASP A 67 -23.07 -21.32 9.24
CA ASP A 67 -22.59 -22.38 10.12
C ASP A 67 -22.06 -23.59 9.35
N SER A 68 -21.81 -23.45 8.05
CA SER A 68 -21.26 -24.52 7.25
C SER A 68 -19.91 -25.00 7.80
N PRO A 69 -19.54 -26.27 7.58
CA PRO A 69 -18.20 -26.75 7.95
C PRO A 69 -17.08 -25.93 7.31
N PHE A 70 -17.33 -25.28 6.17
CA PHE A 70 -16.38 -24.37 5.55
C PHE A 70 -16.18 -23.10 6.39
N CYS A 71 -17.25 -22.36 6.69
CA CYS A 71 -17.19 -21.12 7.46
C CYS A 71 -16.57 -21.32 8.84
N ARG A 72 -16.95 -22.39 9.55
CA ARG A 72 -16.35 -22.76 10.84
C ARG A 72 -14.85 -23.02 10.75
N ARG A 73 -14.37 -23.69 9.69
CA ARG A 73 -12.94 -23.94 9.49
C ARG A 73 -12.18 -22.65 9.13
N LEU A 74 -12.78 -21.78 8.33
CA LEU A 74 -12.18 -20.49 7.97
C LEU A 74 -12.04 -19.60 9.20
N ILE A 75 -13.09 -19.48 10.02
CA ILE A 75 -13.04 -18.76 11.30
C ILE A 75 -11.95 -19.33 12.20
N ALA A 76 -11.94 -20.66 12.40
CA ALA A 76 -10.94 -21.29 13.27
C ALA A 76 -9.50 -21.06 12.77
N PHE A 77 -9.27 -21.11 11.46
CA PHE A 77 -7.98 -20.79 10.87
C PHE A 77 -7.56 -19.33 11.11
N LEU A 78 -8.49 -18.38 10.95
CA LEU A 78 -8.21 -16.96 11.13
C LEU A 78 -7.99 -16.59 12.59
N ASP A 79 -8.77 -17.16 13.51
CA ASP A 79 -8.62 -16.94 14.95
C ASP A 79 -7.33 -17.55 15.52
N ASP A 80 -6.79 -18.61 14.90
CA ASP A 80 -5.49 -19.21 15.21
C ASP A 80 -4.33 -18.40 14.59
N THR A 81 -4.53 -17.85 13.40
CA THR A 81 -3.49 -17.13 12.65
C THR A 81 -3.32 -15.68 13.10
N ILE A 82 -4.41 -15.02 13.50
CA ILE A 82 -4.46 -13.58 13.79
C ILE A 82 -4.76 -13.35 15.27
N SER A 83 -3.79 -12.74 15.94
CA SER A 83 -3.87 -12.27 17.32
C SER A 83 -4.13 -10.76 17.35
N ASN A 84 -4.89 -10.31 18.35
CA ASN A 84 -5.37 -8.93 18.45
C ASN A 84 -5.49 -8.47 19.92
N SER A 85 -4.68 -9.04 20.80
CA SER A 85 -4.61 -8.63 22.21
C SER A 85 -3.21 -8.86 22.76
N VAL A 86 -2.89 -8.16 23.85
CA VAL A 86 -1.64 -8.36 24.57
C VAL A 86 -1.70 -9.69 25.34
N PRO A 87 -0.83 -10.68 25.05
CA PRO A 87 -0.79 -11.93 25.79
C PRO A 87 -0.47 -11.68 27.27
N ALA A 88 -0.94 -12.53 28.17
CA ALA A 88 -0.63 -12.38 29.60
C ALA A 88 0.89 -12.44 29.85
N ALA A 89 1.38 -11.59 30.75
CA ALA A 89 2.76 -11.64 31.23
C ALA A 89 3.01 -12.93 32.04
N SER A 90 4.24 -13.45 32.02
CA SER A 90 4.61 -14.60 32.85
C SER A 90 4.99 -14.12 34.25
N SER A 91 4.31 -14.65 35.27
CA SER A 91 4.50 -14.27 36.66
C SER A 91 5.83 -14.73 37.27
N ASN A 92 6.47 -15.74 36.67
CA ASN A 92 7.71 -16.36 37.18
C ASN A 92 8.91 -16.16 36.25
N CYS A 93 8.81 -15.24 35.28
CA CYS A 93 9.88 -15.04 34.31
C CYS A 93 11.07 -14.28 34.93
N PRO A 94 12.32 -14.77 34.77
CA PRO A 94 13.50 -14.00 35.14
C PRO A 94 13.62 -12.74 34.28
N ARG A 95 14.50 -11.82 34.68
CA ARG A 95 14.76 -10.60 33.91
C ARG A 95 15.41 -10.96 32.56
N ILE A 96 14.75 -10.63 31.46
CA ILE A 96 15.19 -10.90 30.09
C ILE A 96 15.61 -9.60 29.39
N PRO A 97 16.39 -9.65 28.30
CA PRO A 97 16.83 -8.45 27.60
C PRO A 97 15.69 -7.50 27.19
N SER A 98 14.54 -8.02 26.79
CA SER A 98 13.37 -7.21 26.41
C SER A 98 12.62 -6.57 27.59
N THR A 99 12.98 -6.91 28.83
CA THR A 99 12.53 -6.19 30.03
C THR A 99 13.33 -4.89 30.23
N ASP A 100 14.61 -4.91 29.86
CA ASP A 100 15.55 -3.81 30.12
C ASP A 100 15.74 -2.88 28.93
N LEU A 101 15.64 -3.45 27.73
CA LEU A 101 15.82 -2.78 26.46
C LEU A 101 14.53 -2.89 25.65
N HIS A 102 14.38 -1.99 24.67
CA HIS A 102 13.26 -2.06 23.74
C HIS A 102 13.24 -3.45 23.07
N PRO A 103 12.11 -4.17 23.02
CA PRO A 103 12.08 -5.55 22.52
C PRO A 103 12.60 -5.71 21.09
N SER A 104 12.42 -4.70 20.23
CA SER A 104 12.97 -4.68 18.86
C SER A 104 14.49 -4.47 18.76
N SER A 105 15.16 -4.00 19.80
CA SER A 105 16.62 -3.77 19.77
C SER A 105 17.43 -4.99 20.22
N VAL A 106 16.76 -6.04 20.69
CA VAL A 106 17.38 -7.29 21.12
C VAL A 106 17.04 -8.41 20.15
N ARG A 107 17.92 -9.39 20.00
CA ARG A 107 17.72 -10.55 19.09
C ARG A 107 16.80 -11.64 19.67
N GLY A 108 15.87 -11.24 20.55
CA GLY A 108 14.97 -12.15 21.25
C GLY A 108 15.68 -13.14 22.16
N THR A 109 14.98 -14.23 22.48
CA THR A 109 15.41 -15.23 23.45
C THR A 109 16.47 -16.17 22.89
N THR A 110 16.64 -16.27 21.56
CA THR A 110 17.58 -17.17 20.86
C THR A 110 19.08 -16.91 21.11
N MET A 111 19.42 -16.00 22.02
CA MET A 111 20.79 -15.87 22.51
C MET A 111 21.13 -17.07 23.38
N LEU A 112 21.80 -18.08 22.81
CA LEU A 112 22.66 -19.00 23.56
C LEU A 112 23.62 -18.14 24.41
N GLY A 113 23.30 -17.94 25.70
CA GLY A 113 24.22 -17.34 26.65
C GLY A 113 23.92 -15.93 27.18
N TYR A 114 22.72 -15.38 27.08
CA TYR A 114 22.39 -14.24 27.97
C TYR A 114 22.19 -14.76 29.40
N ASN A 115 23.20 -14.54 30.26
CA ASN A 115 23.24 -14.97 31.66
C ASN A 115 23.13 -16.50 31.92
N GLY A 116 23.42 -17.34 30.93
CA GLY A 116 23.49 -18.80 31.12
C GLY A 116 22.13 -19.51 31.33
N TYR A 117 21.02 -18.86 30.99
CA TYR A 117 19.70 -19.47 31.04
C TYR A 117 19.38 -20.24 29.76
N ASP A 118 18.56 -21.28 29.92
CA ASP A 118 17.92 -21.99 28.81
C ASP A 118 16.93 -21.04 28.11
N CYS A 119 17.25 -20.66 26.88
CA CYS A 119 16.50 -19.70 26.07
C CYS A 119 15.11 -20.19 25.65
N ASP A 120 14.83 -21.48 25.87
CA ASP A 120 13.62 -22.14 25.39
C ASP A 120 12.56 -22.34 26.49
N SER A 121 12.75 -21.76 27.68
CA SER A 121 11.71 -21.77 28.72
C SER A 121 10.45 -21.06 28.23
N LYS A 122 9.29 -21.74 28.37
CA LYS A 122 7.98 -21.18 28.00
C LYS A 122 7.70 -19.83 28.67
N ASP A 123 8.11 -19.65 29.91
CA ASP A 123 7.94 -18.41 30.65
C ASP A 123 8.73 -17.24 30.05
N ILE A 124 9.95 -17.52 29.57
CA ILE A 124 10.81 -16.55 28.90
C ILE A 124 10.22 -16.16 27.54
N LEU A 125 9.77 -17.15 26.75
CA LEU A 125 9.15 -16.90 25.45
C LEU A 125 7.85 -16.10 25.59
N GLN A 126 7.02 -16.45 26.56
CA GLN A 126 5.76 -15.77 26.85
C GLN A 126 6.00 -14.32 27.28
N GLN A 127 6.95 -14.09 28.20
CA GLN A 127 7.25 -12.73 28.64
C GLN A 127 7.85 -11.87 27.53
N ASP A 128 8.71 -12.43 26.68
CA ASP A 128 9.27 -11.72 25.54
C ASP A 128 8.19 -11.33 24.53
N LEU A 129 7.26 -12.25 24.24
CA LEU A 129 6.11 -11.97 23.39
C LEU A 129 5.20 -10.89 23.99
N HIS A 130 4.88 -10.95 25.29
CA HIS A 130 4.14 -9.90 25.99
C HIS A 130 4.80 -8.53 25.81
N ASN A 131 6.12 -8.45 26.06
CA ASN A 131 6.87 -7.21 25.92
C ASN A 131 6.86 -6.70 24.46
N LEU A 132 7.03 -7.59 23.48
CA LEU A 132 6.96 -7.28 22.05
C LEU A 132 5.61 -6.72 21.64
N VAL A 133 4.51 -7.41 21.96
CA VAL A 133 3.16 -6.98 21.59
C VAL A 133 2.85 -5.64 22.26
N HIS A 134 3.14 -5.51 23.55
CA HIS A 134 2.92 -4.26 24.28
C HIS A 134 3.72 -3.08 23.69
N SER A 135 4.95 -3.31 23.25
CA SER A 135 5.81 -2.23 22.74
C SER A 135 5.59 -1.90 21.27
N CYS A 136 5.25 -2.91 20.45
CA CYS A 136 5.21 -2.79 18.99
C CYS A 136 3.80 -2.80 18.39
N GLN A 137 2.79 -3.34 19.09
CA GLN A 137 1.44 -3.49 18.55
C GLN A 137 0.38 -2.64 19.23
N VAL A 138 0.59 -2.25 20.49
CA VAL A 138 -0.33 -1.35 21.19
C VAL A 138 -0.23 0.05 20.60
N HIS A 139 -1.34 0.51 20.05
CA HIS A 139 -1.48 1.83 19.49
C HIS A 139 -1.45 2.90 20.58
N LYS A 140 -0.80 4.01 20.28
CA LYS A 140 -0.86 5.23 21.09
C LYS A 140 -1.29 6.35 20.18
N HIS A 141 -2.45 6.94 20.45
CA HIS A 141 -2.94 8.03 19.61
C HIS A 141 -1.95 9.19 19.63
N THR A 142 -1.65 9.69 18.43
CA THR A 142 -0.84 10.89 18.24
C THR A 142 -1.60 11.87 17.35
N ALA A 143 -1.02 13.04 17.08
CA ALA A 143 -1.64 14.02 16.18
C ALA A 143 -1.96 13.46 14.79
N THR A 144 -1.20 12.47 14.30
CA THR A 144 -1.46 11.84 12.99
C THR A 144 -2.75 11.04 12.97
N CYS A 145 -3.18 10.49 14.11
CA CYS A 145 -4.44 9.73 14.21
C CYS A 145 -5.64 10.61 13.92
N PHE A 146 -5.52 11.91 14.21
CA PHE A 146 -6.60 12.89 14.06
C PHE A 146 -6.36 13.86 12.91
N LYS A 147 -5.46 13.53 11.96
CA LYS A 147 -5.11 14.38 10.79
C LYS A 147 -6.36 14.84 10.03
N TYR A 148 -7.39 14.01 9.97
CA TYR A 148 -8.63 14.27 9.22
C TYR A 148 -9.81 14.70 10.08
N CYS A 149 -9.64 14.79 11.40
CA CYS A 149 -10.64 15.34 12.31
C CYS A 149 -10.60 16.88 12.28
N LYS A 150 -11.06 17.47 11.17
CA LYS A 150 -11.09 18.93 10.99
C LYS A 150 -12.26 19.59 11.73
N ASP A 151 -13.35 18.86 11.89
CA ASP A 151 -14.56 19.33 12.57
C ASP A 151 -14.45 19.12 14.09
N SER A 152 -14.45 20.23 14.84
CA SER A 152 -14.37 20.19 16.31
C SER A 152 -15.70 19.82 16.99
N SER A 153 -16.80 19.75 16.23
CA SER A 153 -18.12 19.39 16.76
C SER A 153 -18.35 17.87 16.81
N LYS A 154 -17.54 17.09 16.10
CA LYS A 154 -17.60 15.62 16.08
C LYS A 154 -16.57 15.01 17.03
N PRO A 155 -16.85 13.83 17.61
CA PRO A 155 -15.84 13.09 18.36
C PRO A 155 -14.63 12.81 17.46
N LYS A 156 -13.44 12.87 18.05
CA LYS A 156 -12.21 12.56 17.33
C LYS A 156 -12.10 11.06 17.13
N GLU A 157 -12.22 10.64 15.89
CA GLU A 157 -12.04 9.24 15.51
C GLU A 157 -10.60 8.99 15.07
N CYS A 158 -10.04 7.87 15.50
CA CYS A 158 -8.72 7.46 15.03
C CYS A 158 -8.82 7.09 13.55
N ARG A 159 -8.02 7.73 12.69
CA ARG A 159 -7.90 7.40 11.25
C ARG A 159 -7.67 5.91 10.99
N PHE A 160 -7.03 5.20 11.92
CA PHE A 160 -6.75 3.77 11.78
C PHE A 160 -7.86 2.86 12.31
N GLY A 161 -8.97 3.42 12.79
CA GLY A 161 -10.08 2.64 13.37
C GLY A 161 -9.74 1.95 14.68
N LEU A 162 -8.73 2.42 15.42
CA LEU A 162 -8.30 1.85 16.69
C LEU A 162 -8.88 2.65 17.86
N ASP A 163 -9.71 2.00 18.66
CA ASP A 163 -10.43 2.55 19.79
C ASP A 163 -10.67 1.47 20.86
N ASP A 164 -10.61 1.84 22.14
CA ASP A 164 -10.84 0.91 23.26
C ASP A 164 -12.23 0.25 23.22
N SER A 165 -13.21 0.91 22.60
CA SER A 165 -14.58 0.39 22.46
C SER A 165 -14.75 -0.65 21.34
N ASN A 166 -13.74 -0.81 20.45
CA ASN A 166 -13.78 -1.76 19.34
C ASN A 166 -13.48 -3.17 19.84
N VAL A 167 -14.46 -3.78 20.51
CA VAL A 167 -14.35 -5.14 21.06
C VAL A 167 -15.41 -6.05 20.44
N VAL A 168 -14.94 -7.14 19.83
CA VAL A 168 -15.76 -8.21 19.26
C VAL A 168 -15.22 -9.53 19.84
N LEU A 169 -16.06 -10.26 20.59
CA LEU A 169 -15.58 -11.42 21.37
C LEU A 169 -15.35 -12.68 20.53
N GLU A 170 -16.10 -12.84 19.45
CA GLU A 170 -16.09 -14.03 18.61
C GLU A 170 -16.19 -13.64 17.13
N SER A 171 -15.48 -14.36 16.28
CA SER A 171 -15.55 -14.18 14.83
C SER A 171 -16.84 -14.81 14.30
N CYS A 172 -17.57 -14.11 13.43
CA CYS A 172 -18.81 -14.62 12.84
C CYS A 172 -19.04 -14.07 11.43
N PHE A 173 -19.82 -14.81 10.64
CA PHE A 173 -20.37 -14.29 9.38
C PHE A 173 -21.71 -13.62 9.65
N ASP A 174 -21.91 -12.45 9.06
CA ASP A 174 -23.22 -11.83 8.97
C ASP A 174 -24.10 -12.68 8.03
N PRO A 175 -25.27 -13.18 8.50
CA PRO A 175 -26.12 -14.07 7.71
C PRO A 175 -26.79 -13.37 6.52
N ASP A 176 -26.99 -12.05 6.58
CA ASP A 176 -27.68 -11.28 5.56
C ASP A 176 -26.69 -10.77 4.50
N THR A 177 -25.51 -10.32 4.93
CA THR A 177 -24.52 -9.73 4.01
C THR A 177 -23.47 -10.73 3.55
N GLY A 178 -23.22 -11.78 4.32
CA GLY A 178 -22.10 -12.73 4.13
C GLY A 178 -20.74 -12.17 4.52
N GLU A 179 -20.69 -11.02 5.18
CA GLU A 179 -19.44 -10.38 5.59
C GLU A 179 -18.86 -11.05 6.84
N LEU A 180 -17.53 -11.19 6.87
CA LEU A 180 -16.82 -11.77 8.00
C LEU A 180 -16.47 -10.68 9.01
N ASN A 181 -17.06 -10.77 10.19
CA ASN A 181 -16.68 -9.99 11.36
C ASN A 181 -15.63 -10.78 12.15
N LEU A 182 -14.40 -10.30 12.15
CA LEU A 182 -13.34 -10.91 12.94
C LEU A 182 -13.44 -10.49 14.40
N ARG A 183 -13.14 -11.44 15.28
CA ARG A 183 -12.87 -11.20 16.70
C ARG A 183 -11.84 -10.09 16.85
N CYS A 184 -12.04 -9.22 17.83
CA CYS A 184 -11.15 -8.15 18.24
C CYS A 184 -11.21 -8.05 19.77
N LEU A 185 -10.22 -8.60 20.47
CA LEU A 185 -10.23 -8.65 21.93
C LEU A 185 -9.69 -7.38 22.58
N ASP A 186 -8.87 -6.61 21.88
CA ASP A 186 -8.31 -5.33 22.31
C ASP A 186 -8.26 -4.37 21.13
N GLY A 187 -9.19 -3.40 21.11
CA GLY A 187 -9.36 -2.46 20.00
C GLY A 187 -8.22 -1.46 19.81
N LEU A 188 -7.22 -1.44 20.71
CA LEU A 188 -5.99 -0.65 20.54
C LEU A 188 -4.81 -1.47 20.04
N VAL A 189 -4.94 -2.79 19.86
CA VAL A 189 -3.87 -3.66 19.39
C VAL A 189 -4.05 -3.95 17.91
N ASN A 190 -3.03 -3.67 17.10
CA ASN A 190 -3.07 -4.08 15.68
C ASN A 190 -3.19 -5.60 15.56
N ASN A 191 -3.78 -6.08 14.47
CA ASN A 191 -3.77 -7.49 14.17
C ASN A 191 -2.34 -7.96 13.86
N PHE A 192 -1.88 -9.02 14.50
CA PHE A 192 -0.54 -9.58 14.30
C PHE A 192 -0.57 -11.10 14.26
N ASN A 193 0.50 -11.71 13.76
CA ASN A 193 0.73 -13.14 13.94
C ASN A 193 1.88 -13.31 14.95
N GLU A 194 1.68 -14.11 15.99
CA GLU A 194 2.67 -14.29 17.06
C GLU A 194 4.03 -14.75 16.54
N THR A 195 4.04 -15.71 15.61
CA THR A 195 5.29 -16.27 15.06
C THR A 195 6.03 -15.25 14.19
N ILE A 196 5.31 -14.51 13.34
CA ILE A 196 5.89 -13.41 12.57
C ILE A 196 6.49 -12.37 13.51
N LEU A 197 5.72 -11.90 14.48
CA LEU A 197 6.13 -10.84 15.39
C LEU A 197 7.39 -11.24 16.18
N ARG A 198 7.49 -12.49 16.64
CA ARG A 198 8.69 -12.99 17.32
C ARG A 198 9.92 -13.00 16.41
N ALA A 199 9.74 -13.28 15.12
CA ALA A 199 10.83 -13.35 14.16
C ALA A 199 11.30 -11.97 13.67
N ILE A 200 10.37 -11.07 13.34
CA ILE A 200 10.71 -9.74 12.80
C ILE A 200 10.90 -8.68 13.88
N ARG A 201 10.29 -8.87 15.05
CA ARG A 201 10.39 -8.02 16.26
C ARG A 201 10.06 -6.54 16.03
N CYS A 202 9.25 -6.22 15.04
CA CYS A 202 8.77 -4.86 14.77
C CYS A 202 7.25 -4.86 14.61
N ASN A 203 6.67 -3.65 14.53
CA ASN A 203 5.25 -3.48 14.27
C ASN A 203 4.86 -4.20 12.95
N MET A 204 3.68 -4.81 12.94
CA MET A 204 3.08 -5.45 11.78
C MET A 204 1.56 -5.32 11.87
N ASP A 205 0.90 -5.38 10.73
CA ASP A 205 -0.56 -5.43 10.63
C ASP A 205 -0.92 -6.53 9.61
N ILE A 206 -1.58 -7.59 10.07
CA ILE A 206 -2.04 -8.69 9.21
C ILE A 206 -3.55 -8.64 9.05
N LYS A 207 -4.02 -8.74 7.81
CA LYS A 207 -5.45 -8.68 7.48
C LYS A 207 -5.82 -9.76 6.48
N PHE A 208 -6.93 -10.43 6.75
CA PHE A 208 -7.55 -11.35 5.79
C PHE A 208 -8.36 -10.56 4.76
N ILE A 209 -8.19 -10.89 3.48
CA ILE A 209 -8.92 -10.25 2.39
C ILE A 209 -10.04 -11.20 1.95
N GLY A 210 -11.18 -11.08 2.63
CA GLY A 210 -12.33 -11.98 2.43
C GLY A 210 -13.45 -11.45 1.53
N SER A 211 -13.42 -10.17 1.16
CA SER A 211 -14.47 -9.53 0.35
C SER A 211 -13.89 -8.85 -0.90
N GLY A 212 -14.70 -8.73 -1.96
CA GLY A 212 -14.29 -8.03 -3.19
C GLY A 212 -14.01 -6.54 -2.94
N ALA A 213 -14.77 -5.90 -2.04
CA ALA A 213 -14.54 -4.51 -1.65
C ALA A 213 -13.21 -4.34 -0.89
N SER A 214 -12.91 -5.22 0.08
CA SER A 214 -11.63 -5.23 0.79
C SER A 214 -10.46 -5.51 -0.16
N ALA A 215 -10.64 -6.43 -1.12
CA ALA A 215 -9.62 -6.72 -2.13
C ALA A 215 -9.32 -5.49 -2.99
N LYS A 216 -10.37 -4.82 -3.51
CA LYS A 216 -10.22 -3.60 -4.30
C LYS A 216 -9.52 -2.49 -3.50
N ALA A 217 -9.93 -2.28 -2.24
CA ALA A 217 -9.32 -1.29 -1.37
C ALA A 217 -7.83 -1.57 -1.09
N VAL A 218 -7.47 -2.82 -0.80
CA VAL A 218 -6.07 -3.22 -0.58
C VAL A 218 -5.25 -3.06 -1.85
N LEU A 219 -5.80 -3.39 -3.03
CA LEU A 219 -5.12 -3.19 -4.30
C LEU A 219 -4.80 -1.71 -4.54
N TYR A 220 -5.74 -0.79 -4.34
CA TYR A 220 -5.46 0.65 -4.43
C TYR A 220 -4.42 1.10 -3.41
N TYR A 221 -4.57 0.65 -2.15
CA TYR A 221 -3.64 0.98 -1.08
C TYR A 221 -2.21 0.57 -1.44
N ILE A 222 -1.99 -0.69 -1.81
CA ILE A 222 -0.66 -1.21 -2.15
C ILE A 222 -0.13 -0.56 -3.44
N THR A 223 -0.99 -0.35 -4.43
CA THR A 223 -0.60 0.34 -5.67
C THR A 223 -0.04 1.73 -5.35
N ASN A 224 -0.69 2.49 -4.46
CA ASN A 224 -0.18 3.79 -4.03
C ASN A 224 1.20 3.71 -3.38
N TYR A 225 1.55 2.63 -2.68
CA TYR A 225 2.89 2.43 -2.13
C TYR A 225 3.91 2.01 -3.18
N ILE A 226 3.51 1.17 -4.14
CA ILE A 226 4.36 0.81 -5.29
C ILE A 226 4.69 2.05 -6.12
N THR A 227 3.68 2.88 -6.40
CA THR A 227 3.81 4.09 -7.24
C THR A 227 4.24 5.32 -6.46
N LYS A 228 4.46 5.18 -5.14
CA LYS A 228 4.87 6.29 -4.27
C LYS A 228 6.23 6.80 -4.70
N SER A 229 6.20 7.90 -5.42
CA SER A 229 7.43 8.54 -5.85
C SER A 229 8.18 9.08 -4.62
N GLN A 230 9.42 8.63 -4.40
CA GLN A 230 10.26 9.13 -3.30
C GLN A 230 10.51 10.64 -3.41
N LEU A 231 10.38 11.18 -4.62
CA LEU A 231 10.35 12.61 -4.91
C LEU A 231 9.18 12.87 -5.86
N LYS A 232 8.36 13.89 -5.59
CA LYS A 232 7.55 14.48 -6.65
C LYS A 232 8.47 15.29 -7.57
N ALA A 233 9.39 14.63 -8.29
CA ALA A 233 10.27 15.28 -9.25
C ALA A 233 9.44 16.11 -10.24
N HIS A 234 8.25 15.62 -10.60
CA HIS A 234 7.26 16.38 -11.36
C HIS A 234 6.85 17.70 -10.68
N VAL A 235 6.70 17.79 -9.36
CA VAL A 235 6.44 19.08 -8.67
C VAL A 235 7.64 20.01 -8.75
N ALA A 236 8.86 19.50 -8.58
CA ALA A 236 10.07 20.31 -8.73
C ALA A 236 10.23 20.83 -10.17
N TYR A 237 9.96 19.98 -11.17
CA TYR A 237 10.02 20.33 -12.59
C TYR A 237 8.85 21.22 -13.02
N ALA A 238 7.63 21.03 -12.50
CA ALA A 238 6.48 21.90 -12.76
C ALA A 238 6.68 23.30 -12.14
N ALA A 239 7.23 23.36 -10.93
CA ALA A 239 7.64 24.64 -10.32
C ALA A 239 8.73 25.32 -11.15
N LEU A 240 9.66 24.54 -11.72
CA LEU A 240 10.68 25.03 -12.63
C LEU A 240 10.07 25.58 -13.91
N GLU A 241 9.18 24.82 -14.56
CA GLU A 241 8.52 25.16 -15.81
C GLU A 241 7.72 26.45 -15.63
N ARG A 242 6.91 26.54 -14.57
CA ARG A 242 6.14 27.74 -14.25
C ARG A 242 7.03 28.95 -14.00
N ALA A 243 8.18 28.76 -13.34
CA ALA A 243 9.16 29.83 -13.13
C ALA A 243 9.84 30.26 -14.44
N VAL A 244 10.14 29.32 -15.33
CA VAL A 244 10.70 29.59 -16.67
C VAL A 244 9.69 30.30 -17.56
N ARG A 245 8.44 29.85 -17.63
CA ARG A 245 7.37 30.49 -18.43
C ARG A 245 7.12 31.93 -17.98
N ARG A 246 7.08 32.18 -16.66
CA ARG A 246 6.96 33.57 -16.14
C ARG A 246 8.15 34.46 -16.51
N LEU A 247 9.36 33.92 -16.58
CA LEU A 247 10.53 34.67 -17.02
C LEU A 247 10.44 35.01 -18.50
N ASP A 248 9.92 34.10 -19.33
CA ASP A 248 9.70 34.32 -20.76
C ASP A 248 8.59 35.35 -21.03
N GLU A 249 7.53 35.35 -20.22
CA GLU A 249 6.44 36.34 -20.29
C GLU A 249 6.91 37.76 -19.91
N GLN A 250 7.81 37.89 -18.93
CA GLN A 250 8.30 39.19 -18.45
C GLN A 250 9.50 39.74 -19.23
N CYS A 251 10.25 38.87 -19.90
CA CYS A 251 11.39 39.23 -20.75
C CYS A 251 11.42 38.31 -21.98
N PRO A 252 10.62 38.62 -23.02
CA PRO A 252 10.55 37.81 -24.24
C PRO A 252 11.84 37.84 -25.08
N ASP A 253 12.75 38.78 -24.78
CA ASP A 253 14.09 38.80 -25.36
C ASP A 253 15.01 37.87 -24.54
N ASP A 254 15.72 36.97 -25.21
CA ASP A 254 16.76 36.08 -24.63
C ASP A 254 18.00 36.89 -24.22
N SER A 255 17.78 37.91 -23.40
CA SER A 255 18.83 38.71 -22.79
C SER A 255 19.74 37.79 -21.98
N GLU A 256 21.02 38.15 -21.87
CA GLU A 256 22.00 37.39 -21.11
C GLU A 256 21.54 37.16 -19.65
N LEU A 257 20.74 38.09 -19.09
CA LEU A 257 20.12 37.97 -17.77
C LEU A 257 19.03 36.89 -17.73
N THR A 258 18.15 36.81 -18.75
CA THR A 258 17.10 35.79 -18.88
C THR A 258 17.72 34.39 -18.95
N VAL A 259 18.74 34.20 -19.79
CA VAL A 259 19.47 32.94 -19.93
C VAL A 259 20.15 32.54 -18.61
N ARG A 260 20.71 33.52 -17.89
CA ARG A 260 21.37 33.29 -16.59
C ARG A 260 20.37 32.92 -15.49
N ALA A 261 19.17 33.51 -15.50
CA ALA A 261 18.09 33.17 -14.59
C ALA A 261 17.54 31.75 -14.83
N LYS A 262 17.29 31.37 -16.10
CA LYS A 262 16.90 29.99 -16.48
C LYS A 262 17.93 28.96 -16.01
N LYS A 263 19.22 29.22 -16.23
CA LYS A 263 20.32 28.35 -15.75
C LYS A 263 20.39 28.26 -14.23
N LEU A 264 20.09 29.35 -13.51
CA LEU A 264 20.07 29.35 -12.05
C LEU A 264 18.91 28.49 -11.53
N LEU A 265 17.72 28.63 -12.11
CA LEU A 265 16.56 27.81 -11.78
C LEU A 265 16.85 26.32 -11.99
N GLN A 266 17.37 25.94 -13.16
CA GLN A 266 17.80 24.56 -13.43
C GLN A 266 18.82 24.05 -12.40
N LYS A 267 19.83 24.86 -12.04
CA LYS A 267 20.79 24.52 -10.99
C LYS A 267 20.12 24.34 -9.62
N CYS A 268 19.13 25.15 -9.28
CA CYS A 268 18.34 24.96 -8.06
C CYS A 268 17.54 23.66 -8.10
N ALA A 269 16.90 23.30 -9.21
CA ALA A 269 16.22 22.01 -9.35
C ALA A 269 17.17 20.82 -9.21
N TYR A 270 18.30 20.85 -9.92
CA TYR A 270 19.32 19.80 -9.77
C TYR A 270 19.90 19.76 -8.35
N SER A 271 20.05 20.90 -7.69
CA SER A 271 20.49 20.97 -6.29
C SER A 271 19.45 20.37 -5.33
N MET A 272 18.15 20.63 -5.55
CA MET A 272 17.07 20.04 -4.74
C MET A 272 17.03 18.52 -4.87
N ILE A 273 17.23 18.00 -6.09
CA ILE A 273 17.26 16.56 -6.33
C ILE A 273 18.54 15.95 -5.75
N SER A 274 19.70 16.60 -5.91
CA SER A 274 21.00 16.07 -5.45
C SER A 274 21.25 16.20 -3.94
N GLN A 275 20.58 17.12 -3.26
CA GLN A 275 20.63 17.27 -1.79
C GLN A 275 19.56 16.43 -1.08
N GLN A 276 18.97 15.44 -1.76
CA GLN A 276 18.02 14.55 -1.11
C GLN A 276 18.71 13.80 0.03
N GLU A 277 18.21 14.00 1.24
CA GLU A 277 18.63 13.22 2.40
C GLU A 277 18.04 11.81 2.29
N LEU A 278 18.91 10.81 2.31
CA LEU A 278 18.53 9.41 2.38
C LEU A 278 18.81 8.89 3.79
N SER A 279 17.90 8.06 4.31
CA SER A 279 18.12 7.40 5.58
C SER A 279 19.28 6.40 5.49
N ALA A 280 19.97 6.17 6.61
CA ALA A 280 21.05 5.17 6.67
C ALA A 280 20.55 3.77 6.26
N GLN A 281 19.29 3.44 6.54
CA GLN A 281 18.66 2.18 6.19
C GLN A 281 18.45 2.05 4.68
N GLN A 282 18.00 3.10 3.99
CA GLN A 282 17.90 3.11 2.53
C GLN A 282 19.26 2.94 1.88
N VAL A 283 20.25 3.69 2.34
CA VAL A 283 21.62 3.60 1.83
C VAL A 283 22.17 2.20 2.04
N ASN A 284 22.00 1.61 3.23
CA ASN A 284 22.44 0.24 3.50
C ASN A 284 21.72 -0.79 2.64
N THR A 285 20.43 -0.62 2.38
CA THR A 285 19.65 -1.54 1.51
C THR A 285 20.24 -1.55 0.11
N TYR A 286 20.54 -0.36 -0.43
CA TYR A 286 21.20 -0.21 -1.72
C TYR A 286 22.63 -0.79 -1.73
N LEU A 287 23.44 -0.49 -0.71
CA LEU A 287 24.82 -0.98 -0.61
C LEU A 287 24.92 -2.50 -0.42
N LEU A 288 23.90 -3.11 0.19
CA LEU A 288 23.81 -4.56 0.41
C LEU A 288 23.11 -5.30 -0.75
N ASP A 289 22.79 -4.59 -1.84
CA ASP A 289 22.08 -5.13 -3.00
C ASP A 289 20.77 -5.84 -2.60
N LEU A 290 20.06 -5.24 -1.64
CA LEU A 290 18.76 -5.70 -1.20
C LEU A 290 17.68 -5.09 -2.11
N GLU A 291 16.75 -5.94 -2.53
CA GLU A 291 15.64 -5.55 -3.39
C GLU A 291 14.64 -4.67 -2.64
N ASP A 292 14.06 -3.71 -3.37
CA ASP A 292 12.98 -2.83 -2.94
C ASP A 292 11.59 -3.45 -3.18
N HIS A 293 11.53 -4.58 -3.87
CA HIS A 293 10.32 -5.39 -4.05
C HIS A 293 10.67 -6.88 -4.09
N TYR A 294 9.70 -7.72 -3.75
CA TYR A 294 9.84 -9.17 -3.73
C TYR A 294 8.66 -9.79 -4.44
N THR A 295 8.92 -10.62 -5.45
CA THR A 295 7.87 -11.29 -6.21
C THR A 295 8.08 -12.78 -6.26
N SER A 296 6.96 -13.50 -6.28
CA SER A 296 6.90 -14.94 -6.56
C SER A 296 6.89 -15.24 -8.07
N HIS A 297 6.29 -14.35 -8.85
CA HIS A 297 6.10 -14.49 -10.29
C HIS A 297 6.87 -13.42 -11.05
N LYS A 298 7.06 -13.68 -12.35
CA LYS A 298 7.57 -12.68 -13.29
C LYS A 298 6.38 -11.91 -13.85
N TYR A 299 6.44 -10.59 -13.75
CA TYR A 299 5.43 -9.70 -14.30
C TYR A 299 5.95 -9.05 -15.59
N LYS A 300 5.02 -8.61 -16.43
CA LYS A 300 5.30 -7.78 -17.60
C LYS A 300 4.83 -6.36 -17.30
N ASN A 301 5.58 -5.37 -17.78
CA ASN A 301 5.15 -3.97 -17.66
C ASN A 301 3.85 -3.79 -18.43
N LEU A 302 2.92 -3.03 -17.85
CA LEU A 302 1.71 -2.55 -18.52
C LEU A 302 1.81 -1.04 -18.67
N TYR A 303 1.79 -0.55 -19.90
CA TYR A 303 1.75 0.88 -20.17
C TYR A 303 0.30 1.37 -20.14
N TRP A 304 -0.26 1.50 -18.93
CA TRP A 304 -1.69 1.78 -18.69
C TRP A 304 -2.21 3.01 -19.45
N VAL A 305 -1.46 4.12 -19.46
CA VAL A 305 -1.87 5.38 -20.07
C VAL A 305 -2.24 5.24 -21.55
N GLN A 306 -1.53 4.40 -22.30
CA GLN A 306 -1.84 4.18 -23.72
C GLN A 306 -3.16 3.42 -23.90
N ILE A 307 -3.43 2.44 -23.03
CA ILE A 307 -4.67 1.67 -23.02
C ILE A 307 -5.84 2.55 -22.57
N GLU A 308 -5.64 3.36 -21.54
CA GLU A 308 -6.63 4.32 -21.04
C GLU A 308 -7.04 5.32 -22.12
N ARG A 309 -6.08 5.98 -22.78
CA ARG A 309 -6.36 6.89 -23.91
C ARG A 309 -7.14 6.21 -25.05
N LEU A 310 -6.79 4.96 -25.36
CA LEU A 310 -7.54 4.17 -26.33
C LEU A 310 -8.99 3.99 -25.87
N LEU A 311 -9.19 3.57 -24.62
CA LEU A 311 -10.52 3.34 -24.05
C LEU A 311 -11.34 4.64 -24.02
N ASP A 312 -10.75 5.78 -23.67
CA ASP A 312 -11.45 7.06 -23.68
C ASP A 312 -11.85 7.52 -25.09
N THR A 313 -11.07 7.14 -26.10
CA THR A 313 -11.39 7.43 -27.51
C THR A 313 -12.56 6.57 -28.01
N GLU A 314 -12.55 5.27 -27.70
CA GLU A 314 -13.53 4.30 -28.20
C GLU A 314 -14.82 4.27 -27.34
N LEU A 315 -14.67 4.49 -26.03
CA LEU A 315 -15.70 4.43 -24.99
C LEU A 315 -15.57 5.63 -24.04
N PRO A 316 -15.85 6.86 -24.52
CA PRO A 316 -15.69 8.06 -23.71
C PRO A 316 -16.59 7.99 -22.47
N SER A 317 -15.96 7.97 -21.29
CA SER A 317 -16.67 7.97 -20.01
C SER A 317 -17.29 9.34 -19.75
N PRO A 318 -18.63 9.48 -19.67
CA PRO A 318 -19.28 10.78 -19.48
C PRO A 318 -18.89 11.45 -18.16
N GLU A 319 -18.53 10.67 -17.14
CA GLU A 319 -18.13 11.16 -15.82
C GLU A 319 -16.67 11.67 -15.78
N CYS A 320 -15.83 11.24 -16.73
CA CYS A 320 -14.40 11.60 -16.82
C CYS A 320 -14.14 12.71 -17.83
N GLN A 321 -15.17 13.30 -18.44
CA GLN A 321 -15.01 14.55 -19.18
C GLN A 321 -14.94 15.70 -18.17
N PRO A 322 -13.76 16.28 -17.85
CA PRO A 322 -13.75 17.60 -17.25
C PRO A 322 -14.55 18.50 -18.19
N ALA A 323 -15.43 19.32 -17.63
CA ALA A 323 -16.27 20.23 -18.39
C ALA A 323 -15.41 21.03 -19.40
N ARG A 324 -15.35 20.58 -20.65
CA ARG A 324 -14.68 21.26 -21.79
C ARG A 324 -15.39 22.57 -22.17
N LYS A 325 -16.13 23.19 -21.26
CA LYS A 325 -16.89 24.42 -21.47
C LYS A 325 -16.36 25.54 -20.57
N ALA A 326 -15.93 26.60 -21.25
CA ALA A 326 -15.68 27.95 -20.75
C ALA A 326 -14.29 28.23 -20.15
N PHE A 327 -13.25 28.11 -20.97
CA PHE A 327 -12.10 29.02 -20.90
C PHE A 327 -12.05 29.95 -22.13
N GLU A 328 -13.21 30.42 -22.57
CA GLU A 328 -13.29 31.62 -23.39
C GLU A 328 -14.00 32.72 -22.59
N SER A 329 -13.24 33.77 -22.27
CA SER A 329 -13.67 35.05 -21.70
C SER A 329 -14.22 35.04 -20.25
N VAL A 330 -13.33 35.23 -19.28
CA VAL A 330 -13.68 35.97 -18.06
C VAL A 330 -12.63 37.03 -17.81
N GLN A 331 -12.93 38.25 -18.24
CA GLN A 331 -12.37 39.46 -17.64
C GLN A 331 -12.71 39.44 -16.16
N THR A 332 -11.70 39.37 -15.31
CA THR A 332 -11.84 39.56 -13.86
C THR A 332 -12.29 40.98 -13.56
N THR A 333 -13.57 41.17 -13.22
CA THR A 333 -14.02 42.26 -12.36
C THR A 333 -14.37 41.71 -10.99
N PHE A 334 -13.55 42.06 -10.00
CA PHE A 334 -13.83 41.91 -8.58
C PHE A 334 -15.01 42.78 -8.17
N THR A 335 -16.04 42.18 -7.55
CA THR A 335 -16.86 42.80 -6.49
C THR A 335 -17.48 41.70 -5.63
N GLY A 336 -17.47 41.90 -4.31
CA GLY A 336 -17.93 40.94 -3.31
C GLY A 336 -19.41 41.02 -2.94
N ASP A 337 -19.69 40.33 -1.84
CA ASP A 337 -20.93 40.16 -1.06
C ASP A 337 -21.93 39.05 -1.44
N ASP A 338 -21.87 38.02 -0.58
CA ASP A 338 -22.87 37.59 0.41
C ASP A 338 -24.18 36.83 0.01
N SER A 339 -24.47 35.84 0.87
CA SER A 339 -25.76 35.20 1.19
C SER A 339 -26.28 33.97 0.39
N THR A 340 -26.25 32.82 1.10
CA THR A 340 -27.29 31.79 1.34
C THR A 340 -28.15 31.22 0.20
N SER A 341 -28.21 29.88 0.10
CA SER A 341 -29.37 29.08 0.54
C SER A 341 -29.21 27.58 0.21
N ALA A 342 -30.03 26.77 0.87
CA ALA A 342 -29.87 25.34 1.11
C ALA A 342 -30.77 24.44 0.24
N ASN A 343 -30.48 23.13 0.35
CA ASN A 343 -31.28 21.94 0.05
C ASN A 343 -31.38 21.52 -1.43
N ASP A 344 -30.98 20.29 -1.76
CA ASP A 344 -31.88 19.13 -1.58
C ASP A 344 -31.10 17.79 -1.59
N ALA A 345 -31.68 16.81 -0.92
CA ALA A 345 -31.13 15.50 -0.62
C ALA A 345 -31.28 14.50 -1.77
N SER A 346 -30.38 13.50 -1.84
CA SER A 346 -30.73 12.08 -1.63
C SER A 346 -29.66 11.12 -2.19
N ASN A 347 -29.40 10.09 -1.38
CA ASN A 347 -28.78 8.81 -1.71
C ASN A 347 -27.30 8.81 -2.11
N ASN A 348 -26.43 8.63 -1.10
CA ASN A 348 -25.20 7.82 -1.20
C ASN A 348 -24.63 7.57 0.22
N ASP A 349 -25.43 6.89 1.05
CA ASP A 349 -24.88 6.19 2.21
C ASP A 349 -24.45 4.79 1.74
N ILE A 350 -23.33 4.26 2.26
CA ILE A 350 -22.64 2.98 1.94
C ILE A 350 -21.30 3.12 1.16
N VAL A 351 -20.65 4.29 1.16
CA VAL A 351 -19.23 4.42 0.70
C VAL A 351 -18.30 4.98 1.79
N SER A 352 -18.79 5.16 3.02
CA SER A 352 -18.09 5.92 4.06
C SER A 352 -17.09 5.15 4.91
N GLU A 353 -16.95 3.82 4.77
CA GLU A 353 -16.16 3.02 5.72
C GLU A 353 -14.76 2.60 5.27
N VAL A 354 -14.33 2.90 4.03
CA VAL A 354 -12.98 2.47 3.57
C VAL A 354 -12.17 3.59 2.89
N CYS A 355 -12.77 4.77 2.64
CA CYS A 355 -12.12 5.84 1.89
C CYS A 355 -12.18 7.19 2.63
N ASN A 356 -11.58 7.28 3.83
CA ASN A 356 -11.38 8.55 4.53
C ASN A 356 -9.91 9.06 4.44
N ASP A 357 -9.25 8.84 3.29
CA ASP A 357 -8.03 9.58 2.96
C ASP A 357 -8.28 10.57 1.81
N PRO A 358 -8.59 11.84 2.09
CA PRO A 358 -8.86 12.85 1.05
C PRO A 358 -7.62 13.23 0.21
N GLU A 359 -6.45 12.60 0.39
CA GLU A 359 -5.37 12.64 -0.61
C GLU A 359 -5.75 11.91 -1.92
N THR A 360 -6.87 11.15 -1.94
CA THR A 360 -7.37 10.46 -3.15
C THR A 360 -8.05 11.37 -4.17
N ILE A 361 -8.36 12.64 -3.84
CA ILE A 361 -9.07 13.54 -4.77
C ILE A 361 -8.13 14.58 -5.40
N ASP A 362 -7.12 15.07 -4.66
CA ASP A 362 -6.19 16.11 -5.16
C ASP A 362 -5.16 15.59 -6.18
N ALA A 363 -5.05 14.29 -6.40
CA ALA A 363 -4.08 13.71 -7.33
C ALA A 363 -4.60 13.55 -8.77
N LEU A 364 -5.87 13.89 -9.03
CA LEU A 364 -6.53 13.70 -10.33
C LEU A 364 -6.84 15.00 -11.09
N GLU A 365 -6.40 16.16 -10.61
CA GLU A 365 -6.82 17.46 -11.19
C GLU A 365 -5.78 18.18 -12.08
N ASP A 366 -4.58 17.62 -12.32
CA ASP A 366 -3.59 18.26 -13.19
C ASP A 366 -3.35 17.45 -14.49
N GLU A 367 -4.37 17.35 -15.35
CA GLU A 367 -4.17 17.06 -16.77
C GLU A 367 -3.79 18.34 -17.52
N HIS A 368 -2.49 18.55 -17.70
CA HIS A 368 -1.98 19.52 -18.67
C HIS A 368 -1.61 18.79 -19.97
N ASP A 369 -2.06 19.36 -21.09
CA ASP A 369 -1.81 18.92 -22.46
C ASP A 369 -0.34 18.55 -22.70
N VAL A 370 -0.04 17.25 -22.79
CA VAL A 370 1.20 16.74 -23.38
C VAL A 370 0.87 16.32 -24.81
N GLU A 371 1.52 16.94 -25.78
CA GLU A 371 1.35 16.69 -27.21
C GLU A 371 1.44 15.19 -27.57
N ASP A 372 0.70 14.82 -28.62
CA ASP A 372 0.45 13.48 -29.19
C ASP A 372 1.71 12.75 -29.69
N ASP A 373 2.65 12.41 -28.81
CA ASP A 373 3.72 11.47 -29.15
C ASP A 373 3.41 10.09 -28.57
N GLU A 374 3.01 9.16 -29.43
CA GLU A 374 3.01 7.72 -29.13
C GLU A 374 4.41 7.35 -28.63
N GLU A 375 4.54 6.99 -27.35
CA GLU A 375 5.83 6.61 -26.77
C GLU A 375 6.30 5.28 -27.40
N VAL A 376 7.10 5.37 -28.47
CA VAL A 376 7.67 4.22 -29.18
C VAL A 376 8.78 3.61 -28.33
N GLY A 377 8.50 2.45 -27.72
CA GLY A 377 9.54 1.64 -27.08
C GLY A 377 10.57 1.19 -28.11
N ILE A 378 11.87 1.30 -27.81
CA ILE A 378 12.94 0.85 -28.72
C ILE A 378 13.57 -0.43 -28.17
N ALA A 379 13.70 -1.46 -29.01
CA ALA A 379 14.41 -2.70 -28.70
C ALA A 379 15.68 -2.84 -29.55
N VAL A 380 16.66 -3.59 -29.06
CA VAL A 380 17.86 -3.93 -29.85
C VAL A 380 17.67 -5.33 -30.44
N GLY A 381 17.65 -5.43 -31.76
CA GLY A 381 17.59 -6.68 -32.50
C GLY A 381 18.82 -7.55 -32.26
N SER A 382 18.71 -8.83 -32.63
CA SER A 382 19.80 -9.81 -32.51
C SER A 382 21.04 -9.47 -33.35
N ASP A 383 20.90 -8.55 -34.30
CA ASP A 383 21.95 -7.97 -35.12
C ASP A 383 22.49 -6.62 -34.59
N GLY A 384 22.00 -6.16 -33.44
CA GLY A 384 22.36 -4.86 -32.85
C GLY A 384 21.59 -3.67 -33.42
N SER A 385 20.62 -3.88 -34.33
CA SER A 385 19.79 -2.80 -34.87
C SER A 385 18.76 -2.31 -33.86
N LEU A 386 18.46 -1.00 -33.85
CA LEU A 386 17.35 -0.46 -33.06
C LEU A 386 16.05 -0.70 -33.82
N VAL A 387 15.14 -1.45 -33.22
CA VAL A 387 13.82 -1.78 -33.77
C VAL A 387 12.76 -1.11 -32.92
N ALA A 388 11.80 -0.42 -33.57
CA ALA A 388 10.61 0.07 -32.90
C ALA A 388 9.80 -1.13 -32.39
N LYS A 389 9.54 -1.18 -31.09
CA LYS A 389 8.67 -2.15 -30.48
C LYS A 389 7.24 -1.75 -30.80
N ALA A 390 6.43 -2.69 -31.29
CA ALA A 390 4.98 -2.48 -31.42
C ALA A 390 4.39 -2.02 -30.07
N SER A 391 3.38 -1.16 -30.11
CA SER A 391 2.73 -0.72 -28.88
C SER A 391 1.98 -1.91 -28.28
N GLN A 392 1.91 -1.99 -26.93
CA GLN A 392 1.10 -3.03 -26.28
C GLN A 392 -0.38 -2.92 -26.65
N VAL A 393 -0.81 -1.73 -27.06
CA VAL A 393 -2.15 -1.45 -27.57
C VAL A 393 -2.38 -2.12 -28.92
N ASP A 394 -1.39 -2.08 -29.81
CA ASP A 394 -1.45 -2.77 -31.11
C ASP A 394 -1.43 -4.29 -30.93
N ASP A 395 -0.58 -4.80 -30.02
CA ASP A 395 -0.56 -6.24 -29.68
C ASP A 395 -1.94 -6.71 -29.21
N TYR A 396 -2.66 -5.88 -28.44
CA TYR A 396 -4.03 -6.15 -28.00
C TYR A 396 -5.05 -6.05 -29.16
N ARG A 397 -5.02 -4.96 -29.93
CA ARG A 397 -5.96 -4.71 -31.05
C ARG A 397 -5.85 -5.74 -32.17
N TYR A 398 -4.64 -6.22 -32.43
CA TYR A 398 -4.35 -7.17 -33.51
C TYR A 398 -4.08 -8.58 -32.99
N CYS A 399 -4.49 -8.86 -31.75
CA CYS A 399 -4.44 -10.17 -31.12
C CYS A 399 -5.09 -11.23 -32.05
N PRO A 400 -4.33 -12.23 -32.53
CA PRO A 400 -4.87 -13.26 -33.42
C PRO A 400 -5.95 -14.09 -32.71
N MET A 401 -7.02 -14.49 -33.42
CA MET A 401 -8.07 -15.38 -32.88
C MET A 401 -7.51 -16.68 -32.27
N SER A 402 -6.32 -17.12 -32.69
CA SER A 402 -5.66 -18.32 -32.13
C SER A 402 -5.19 -18.16 -30.68
N VAL A 403 -5.10 -16.93 -30.17
CA VAL A 403 -4.66 -16.60 -28.81
C VAL A 403 -5.70 -15.77 -28.05
N GLU A 404 -6.93 -15.70 -28.55
CA GLU A 404 -8.03 -14.92 -27.95
C GLU A 404 -8.44 -15.44 -26.56
N ASP A 405 -8.30 -16.75 -26.33
CA ASP A 405 -8.55 -17.39 -25.03
C ASP A 405 -7.38 -17.26 -24.05
N LEU A 406 -6.19 -16.86 -24.52
CA LEU A 406 -5.07 -16.57 -23.64
C LEU A 406 -5.23 -15.15 -23.13
N CYS A 407 -5.11 -14.98 -21.81
CA CYS A 407 -5.03 -13.62 -21.30
C CYS A 407 -3.76 -12.97 -21.86
N LEU A 408 -3.76 -11.64 -22.07
CA LEU A 408 -2.65 -10.86 -22.64
C LEU A 408 -1.28 -11.18 -21.98
N TRP A 409 -1.31 -11.68 -20.74
CA TRP A 409 -0.16 -12.01 -19.91
C TRP A 409 0.46 -13.38 -20.20
N GLU A 410 -0.25 -14.24 -20.91
CA GLU A 410 0.18 -15.59 -21.30
C GLU A 410 0.63 -15.67 -22.78
N GLN A 411 0.54 -14.56 -23.52
CA GLN A 411 0.97 -14.44 -24.92
C GLN A 411 2.47 -14.19 -25.09
#